data_AF-A0A7D7WFQ1-F1
#
_entry.id   AF-A0A7D7WFQ1-F1
#
_cell.length_a   1.000
_cell.length_b   1.000
_cell.length_c   1.000
_cell.angle_alpha   90.00
_cell.angle_beta   90.00
_cell.angle_gamma   90.00
#
_symmetry.space_group_name_H-M   'P 1'
#
loop_
_entity.id
_entity.type
_entity.pdbx_description
1 polymer ?
#
loop_
_entity_poly.entity_id
_entity_poly.type
_entity_poly.pdbx_seq_one_letter_code
_entity_poly.pdbx_strand_id
1 'polypeptide(L)'
;MHPDTALDIRLSAILTRGKFTADPAVVIAELRAAAGVRTGVLVGTVGTWIGYHGGDEHLRVLVDALQVEFGDALHPGIALGQSRRGIGHTTPPPPE
;
A
#
# COMPACT_ATOMS: atom_id res chain seq x y z
N MET A 1 -21.75 -3.41 -2.92
CA MET A 1 -20.30 -3.23 -2.76
C MET A 1 -19.67 -4.60 -2.56
N HIS A 2 -18.68 -4.98 -3.38
CA HIS A 2 -18.05 -6.30 -3.30
C HIS A 2 -17.25 -6.43 -1.98
N PRO A 3 -17.27 -7.58 -1.28
CA PRO A 3 -16.63 -7.74 0.03
C PRO A 3 -15.13 -7.53 0.02
N ASP A 4 -14.45 -7.75 -1.11
CA ASP A 4 -13.02 -7.48 -1.23
C ASP A 4 -12.72 -6.00 -1.46
N THR A 5 -13.60 -5.28 -2.16
CA THR A 5 -13.51 -3.82 -2.27
C THR A 5 -13.66 -3.15 -0.90
N ALA A 6 -14.58 -3.66 -0.06
CA ALA A 6 -14.73 -3.20 1.31
C ALA A 6 -13.48 -3.41 2.16
N LEU A 7 -12.84 -4.58 1.98
CA LEU A 7 -11.61 -4.89 2.67
C LEU A 7 -10.45 -4.01 2.19
N ASP A 8 -10.28 -3.85 0.87
CA ASP A 8 -9.25 -2.98 0.27
C ASP A 8 -9.33 -1.53 0.79
N ILE A 9 -10.55 -0.96 0.84
CA ILE A 9 -10.78 0.39 1.39
C ILE A 9 -10.37 0.45 2.87
N ARG A 10 -10.76 -0.56 3.67
CA ARG A 10 -10.42 -0.61 5.09
C ARG A 10 -8.91 -0.72 5.31
N LEU A 11 -8.23 -1.59 4.56
CA LEU A 11 -6.78 -1.77 4.63
C LEU A 11 -6.04 -0.49 4.22
N SER A 12 -6.50 0.18 3.17
CA SER A 12 -5.98 1.48 2.75
C SER A 12 -6.15 2.54 3.85
N ALA A 13 -7.30 2.58 4.53
CA ALA A 13 -7.52 3.50 5.65
C ALA A 13 -6.57 3.25 6.83
N ILE A 14 -6.28 1.97 7.15
CA ILE A 14 -5.31 1.60 8.18
C ILE A 14 -3.91 2.11 7.81
N LEU A 15 -3.47 1.86 6.57
CA LEU A 15 -2.18 2.33 6.05
C LEU A 15 -2.07 3.86 6.09
N THR A 16 -3.09 4.57 5.61
CA THR A 16 -3.10 6.05 5.62
C THR A 16 -3.06 6.61 7.04
N ARG A 17 -3.78 6.00 7.99
CA ARG A 17 -3.74 6.42 9.40
C ARG A 17 -2.39 6.13 10.04
N GLY A 18 -1.80 4.98 9.73
CA GLY A 18 -0.53 4.51 10.28
C GLY A 18 0.71 5.07 9.60
N LYS A 19 0.57 5.87 8.53
CA LYS A 19 1.68 6.24 7.63
C LYS A 19 2.88 6.90 8.33
N PHE A 20 2.64 7.65 9.40
CA PHE A 20 3.67 8.33 10.20
C PHE A 20 3.88 7.68 11.58
N THR A 21 3.56 6.39 11.72
CA THR A 21 3.75 5.66 12.97
C THR A 21 5.24 5.55 13.33
N ALA A 22 5.54 5.63 14.63
CA ALA A 22 6.85 5.25 15.17
C ALA A 22 6.96 3.73 15.40
N ASP A 23 5.83 3.02 15.45
CA ASP A 23 5.76 1.58 15.63
C ASP A 23 4.99 0.94 14.46
N PRO A 24 5.69 0.43 13.43
CA PRO A 24 5.05 -0.24 12.30
C PRO A 24 4.45 -1.61 12.65
N ALA A 25 4.88 -2.24 13.76
CA ALA A 25 4.36 -3.55 14.14
C ALA A 25 2.87 -3.50 14.50
N VAL A 26 2.42 -2.41 15.13
CA VAL A 26 1.00 -2.17 15.43
C VAL A 26 0.17 -2.10 14.15
N VAL A 27 0.66 -1.39 13.13
CA VAL A 27 -0.03 -1.26 11.83
C VAL A 27 -0.10 -2.62 11.12
N ILE A 28 1.00 -3.36 11.12
CA ILE A 28 1.06 -4.71 10.52
C ILE A 28 0.10 -5.68 11.21
N ALA A 29 0.07 -5.67 12.55
CA ALA A 29 -0.85 -6.50 13.33
C ALA A 29 -2.31 -6.18 13.00
N GLU A 30 -2.66 -4.90 12.89
CA GLU A 30 -4.01 -4.48 12.53
C GLU A 30 -4.39 -4.87 11.10
N LEU A 31 -3.46 -4.73 10.14
CA LEU A 31 -3.67 -5.16 8.76
C LEU A 31 -3.94 -6.66 8.66
N ARG A 32 -3.14 -7.48 9.36
CA ARG A 32 -3.35 -8.94 9.44
C ARG A 32 -4.69 -9.28 10.07
N ALA A 33 -5.04 -8.62 11.18
CA ALA A 33 -6.31 -8.83 11.85
C ALA A 33 -7.51 -8.46 10.97
N ALA A 34 -7.42 -7.36 10.23
CA ALA A 34 -8.49 -6.91 9.32
C ALA A 34 -8.65 -7.83 8.11
N ALA A 35 -7.55 -8.34 7.55
CA ALA A 35 -7.57 -9.22 6.39
C ALA A 35 -8.02 -10.66 6.72
N GLY A 36 -7.63 -11.17 7.89
CA GLY A 36 -7.86 -12.57 8.26
C GLY A 36 -7.27 -13.52 7.20
N VAL A 37 -8.11 -14.39 6.65
CA VAL A 37 -7.70 -15.37 5.61
C VAL A 37 -7.53 -14.77 4.21
N ARG A 38 -7.95 -13.52 3.98
CA ARG A 38 -7.89 -12.86 2.66
C ARG A 38 -6.53 -12.23 2.39
N THR A 39 -5.49 -13.04 2.49
CA THR A 39 -4.09 -12.61 2.34
C THR A 39 -3.77 -12.04 0.96
N GLY A 40 -4.44 -12.50 -0.10
CA GLY A 40 -4.29 -11.95 -1.45
C GLY A 40 -4.71 -10.48 -1.55
N VAL A 41 -5.85 -10.11 -0.92
CA VAL A 41 -6.30 -8.71 -0.86
C VAL A 41 -5.34 -7.88 -0.01
N LEU A 42 -4.84 -8.44 1.09
CA LEU A 42 -3.85 -7.79 1.94
C LEU A 42 -2.57 -7.43 1.18
N VAL A 43 -1.90 -8.40 0.56
CA VAL A 43 -0.63 -8.16 -0.14
C VAL A 43 -0.82 -7.28 -1.37
N GLY A 44 -1.97 -7.40 -2.07
CA GLY A 44 -2.31 -6.54 -3.19
C GLY A 44 -2.48 -5.07 -2.77
N THR A 45 -3.23 -4.83 -1.69
CA THR A 45 -3.46 -3.47 -1.15
C THR A 45 -2.15 -2.86 -0.65
N VAL A 46 -1.41 -3.60 0.19
CA VAL A 46 -0.13 -3.14 0.76
C VAL A 46 0.89 -2.88 -0.34
N GLY A 47 1.02 -3.78 -1.31
CA GLY A 47 1.92 -3.62 -2.44
C GLY A 47 1.57 -2.38 -3.25
N THR A 48 0.29 -2.18 -3.58
CA THR A 48 -0.17 -0.99 -4.32
C THR A 48 0.13 0.30 -3.57
N TRP A 49 -0.09 0.31 -2.26
CA TRP A 49 0.20 1.46 -1.41
C TRP A 49 1.71 1.77 -1.38
N ILE A 50 2.57 0.75 -1.21
CA ILE A 50 4.03 0.91 -1.28
C ILE A 50 4.46 1.42 -2.65
N GLY A 51 3.93 0.87 -3.74
CA GLY A 51 4.27 1.34 -5.09
C GLY A 51 3.92 2.81 -5.31
N TYR A 52 2.82 3.27 -4.71
CA TYR A 52 2.39 4.66 -4.80
C TYR A 52 3.16 5.58 -3.85
N HIS A 53 3.53 5.13 -2.64
CA HIS A 53 4.09 5.99 -1.58
C HIS A 53 5.57 5.79 -1.30
N GLY A 54 6.18 4.67 -1.70
CA GLY A 54 7.49 4.20 -1.25
C GLY A 54 8.68 5.09 -1.62
N GLY A 55 8.50 6.08 -2.50
CA GLY A 55 9.50 7.11 -2.76
C GLY A 55 9.51 8.27 -1.75
N ASP A 56 8.60 8.29 -0.78
CA ASP A 56 8.54 9.30 0.28
C ASP A 56 9.39 8.87 1.50
N GLU A 57 10.42 9.66 1.79
CA GLU A 57 11.36 9.37 2.89
C GLU A 57 10.68 9.35 4.27
N HIS A 58 9.61 10.14 4.46
CA HIS A 58 8.87 10.16 5.72
C HIS A 58 8.11 8.86 6.00
N LEU A 59 7.90 8.04 4.98
CA LEU A 59 7.17 6.77 5.08
C LEU A 59 8.10 5.55 5.12
N ARG A 60 9.41 5.78 5.03
CA ARG A 60 10.41 4.72 4.86
C ARG A 60 10.37 3.67 5.96
N VAL A 61 10.17 4.08 7.22
CA VAL A 61 10.06 3.15 8.36
C VAL A 61 8.93 2.14 8.18
N LEU A 62 7.74 2.61 7.78
CA LEU A 62 6.60 1.73 7.57
C LEU A 62 6.80 0.88 6.31
N VAL A 63 7.30 1.48 5.22
CA VAL A 63 7.54 0.78 3.95
C VAL A 63 8.53 -0.37 4.11
N ASP A 64 9.66 -0.14 4.78
CA ASP A 64 10.69 -1.15 4.99
C ASP A 64 10.14 -2.30 5.85
N ALA A 65 9.40 -1.99 6.92
CA ALA A 65 8.76 -3.00 7.77
C ALA A 65 7.75 -3.87 6.99
N LEU A 66 6.93 -3.25 6.12
CA LEU A 66 5.98 -3.98 5.28
C LEU A 66 6.69 -4.87 4.26
N GLN A 67 7.81 -4.42 3.68
CA GLN A 67 8.59 -5.23 2.74
C GLN A 67 9.25 -6.43 3.41
N VAL A 68 9.80 -6.25 4.62
CA VAL A 68 10.34 -7.36 5.42
C VAL A 68 9.25 -8.38 5.77
N GLU A 69 8.07 -7.89 6.15
CA GLU A 69 6.97 -8.75 6.62
C GLU A 69 6.32 -9.57 5.49
N PHE A 70 6.10 -8.97 4.32
CA PHE A 70 5.32 -9.59 3.24
C PHE A 70 6.15 -10.04 2.03
N GLY A 71 7.41 -9.60 1.92
CA GLY A 71 8.37 -10.04 0.92
C GLY A 71 7.88 -9.93 -0.53
N ASP A 72 8.24 -10.94 -1.33
CA ASP A 72 7.96 -10.99 -2.77
C ASP A 72 6.46 -10.99 -3.13
N ALA A 73 5.56 -11.32 -2.19
CA ALA A 73 4.13 -11.30 -2.44
C ALA A 73 3.59 -9.90 -2.79
N LEU A 74 4.34 -8.86 -2.44
CA LEU A 74 4.01 -7.46 -2.73
C LEU A 74 4.30 -7.04 -4.17
N HIS A 75 5.21 -7.73 -4.88
CA HIS A 75 5.75 -7.27 -6.17
C HIS A 75 4.66 -6.89 -7.20
N PRO A 76 3.63 -7.73 -7.44
CA PRO A 76 2.58 -7.38 -8.40
C PRO A 76 1.83 -6.10 -8.02
N GLY A 77 1.56 -5.91 -6.73
CA GLY A 77 0.92 -4.69 -6.22
C GLY A 77 1.84 -3.47 -6.33
N ILE A 78 3.13 -3.62 -6.03
CA ILE A 78 4.12 -2.54 -6.13
C ILE A 78 4.18 -1.99 -7.56
N ALA A 79 4.28 -2.88 -8.56
CA ALA A 79 4.31 -2.47 -9.96
C ALA A 79 3.05 -1.69 -10.37
N LEU A 80 1.87 -2.14 -9.90
CA LEU A 80 0.61 -1.45 -10.12
C LEU A 80 0.58 -0.07 -9.46
N GLY A 81 1.03 0.05 -8.21
CA GLY A 81 1.10 1.30 -7.47
C GLY A 81 2.00 2.33 -8.15
N GLN A 82 3.17 1.89 -8.61
CA GLN A 82 4.12 2.73 -9.35
C GLN A 82 3.54 3.22 -10.68
N SER A 83 2.87 2.33 -11.44
CA SER A 83 2.17 2.70 -12.67
C SER A 83 1.12 3.79 -12.43
N ARG A 84 0.31 3.64 -11.37
CA ARG A 84 -0.71 4.63 -10.96
C ARG A 84 -0.08 5.98 -10.58
N ARG A 85 1.05 5.97 -9.87
CA ARG A 85 1.79 7.21 -9.53
C ARG A 85 2.32 7.91 -10.77
N GLY A 86 2.86 7.15 -11.74
CA GLY A 86 3.36 7.68 -13.02
C GLY A 86 2.27 8.35 -13.86
N ILE A 87 1.06 7.79 -13.90
CA ILE A 87 -0.10 8.36 -14.60
C ILE A 87 -0.56 9.68 -13.93
N GLY A 88 -0.42 9.81 -12.61
CA GLY A 88 -0.78 11.03 -11.87
C GLY A 88 0.20 12.19 -12.02
N HIS A 89 1.40 11.97 -12.58
CA HIS A 89 2.44 13.00 -12.74
C HIS A 89 2.55 13.56 -14.17
N THR A 90 1.81 13.04 -15.15
CA THR A 90 1.79 13.62 -16.49
C THR A 90 0.77 14.75 -16.57
N THR A 91 1.21 15.99 -16.36
CA THR A 91 0.57 17.13 -17.03
C THR A 91 0.62 16.86 -18.54
N PRO A 92 -0.52 16.94 -19.27
CA PRO A 92 -0.47 16.83 -20.72
C PRO A 92 0.45 17.94 -21.26
N PRO A 93 1.32 17.64 -22.24
CA PRO A 93 2.13 18.68 -22.88
C PRO A 93 1.20 19.73 -23.51
N PRO A 94 1.56 21.02 -23.51
CA PRO A 94 0.75 22.04 -24.18
C PRO A 94 0.63 21.71 -25.67
N PRO A 95 -0.52 22.01 -26.32
CA PRO A 95 -0.68 21.80 -27.75
C PRO A 95 0.34 22.65 -28.53
N GLU A 96 0.94 22.05 -29.57
CA GLU A 96 1.82 22.73 -30.54
C GLU A 96 1.06 23.79 -31.36
#